data_AF-A0A165HEH9-F1
#
_entry.id   AF-A0A165HEH9-F1
#
_cell.length_a   1.000
_cell.length_b   1.000
_cell.length_c   1.000
_cell.angle_alpha   90.00
_cell.angle_beta   90.00
_cell.angle_gamma   90.00
#
_symmetry.space_group_name_H-M   'P 1'
#
loop_
_entity.id
_entity.type
_entity.pdbx_description
1 polymer ?
#
loop_
_entity_poly.entity_id
_entity_poly.type
_entity_poly.pdbx_seq_one_letter_code
_entity_poly.pdbx_strand_id
1 'polypeptide(L)'
;VQPATKRQRQLPGKHVDNALDLVKFNSKKVTLKDQLVEKEKQMAEMQALLLSMQAQLTKTQKKLKFEKKKQKVDTPVMLIPKPAGQAGRLKEGGYNLQSAMGLEDDGTKYNELLGAVRITAIQHGIQPGDTMLSMHEETLAKVFKAVRLKYPELAKFKHDWATRDMIKQYVKNKRYSAIKPERERRRAEKAAKAEEASQRLASAAFVGLGNTGAASAGRAGGVEDDEDEDDEDGVDDNEANDDEADDDEDDEDDDDDDDDDDDDDHGDD
;
A
#
# COMPACT_ATOMS: atom_id res chain seq x y z
N VAL A 1 117.58 50.05 -15.64
CA VAL A 1 118.02 51.30 -16.31
C VAL A 1 117.25 51.44 -17.61
N GLN A 2 116.40 52.49 -17.72
CA GLN A 2 115.76 53.05 -18.95
C GLN A 2 115.01 52.07 -19.91
N PRO A 3 114.32 52.52 -20.99
CA PRO A 3 112.85 52.66 -21.06
C PRO A 3 112.21 51.98 -22.30
N ALA A 4 110.96 52.36 -22.66
CA ALA A 4 110.21 52.12 -23.91
C ALA A 4 109.54 50.72 -24.08
N THR A 5 108.35 50.53 -24.68
CA THR A 5 107.61 51.30 -25.69
C THR A 5 106.13 50.88 -25.76
N LYS A 6 105.31 51.80 -26.29
CA LYS A 6 103.86 51.74 -26.56
C LYS A 6 103.45 50.55 -27.45
N ARG A 7 102.26 49.98 -27.19
CA ARG A 7 101.40 49.35 -28.22
C ARG A 7 99.94 49.80 -28.04
N GLN A 8 99.45 50.47 -29.08
CA GLN A 8 98.04 50.84 -29.28
C GLN A 8 97.18 49.56 -29.35
N ARG A 9 96.11 49.51 -28.55
CA ARG A 9 94.98 48.60 -28.78
C ARG A 9 93.94 49.36 -29.59
N GLN A 10 93.80 49.00 -30.86
CA GLN A 10 92.65 49.40 -31.66
C GLN A 10 91.42 48.65 -31.14
N LEU A 11 90.37 49.39 -30.82
CA LEU A 11 89.03 48.86 -30.58
C LEU A 11 88.35 48.70 -31.95
N PRO A 12 87.86 47.51 -32.32
CA PRO A 12 87.03 47.36 -33.51
C PRO A 12 85.68 48.02 -33.24
N GLY A 13 85.46 49.16 -33.89
CA GLY A 13 84.13 49.72 -34.09
C GLY A 13 83.26 48.73 -34.85
N LYS A 14 82.14 48.37 -34.25
CA LYS A 14 80.96 47.88 -34.98
C LYS A 14 79.76 48.64 -34.44
N HIS A 15 79.54 49.80 -35.06
CA HIS A 15 78.22 50.37 -35.21
C HIS A 15 77.37 49.32 -35.95
N VAL A 16 76.44 48.71 -35.22
CA VAL A 16 75.37 47.92 -35.81
C VAL A 16 74.11 48.73 -35.63
N ASP A 17 73.49 49.04 -36.76
CA ASP A 17 72.29 49.82 -36.95
C ASP A 17 71.10 49.24 -36.15
N ASN A 18 71.00 49.59 -34.87
CA ASN A 18 69.96 49.11 -33.96
C ASN A 18 68.55 49.69 -34.27
N ALA A 19 68.46 50.60 -35.24
CA ALA A 19 67.21 51.28 -35.61
C ALA A 19 66.31 50.44 -36.54
N LEU A 20 66.88 49.57 -37.37
CA LEU A 20 66.09 48.78 -38.35
C LEU A 20 65.46 47.51 -37.73
N ASP A 21 65.97 47.03 -36.60
CA ASP A 21 65.46 45.81 -35.96
C ASP A 21 64.26 46.06 -35.03
N LEU A 22 64.13 47.28 -34.48
CA LEU A 22 62.97 47.68 -33.68
C LEU A 22 61.68 47.76 -34.50
N VAL A 23 61.76 48.13 -35.79
CA VAL A 23 60.59 48.24 -36.68
C VAL A 23 60.03 46.84 -37.01
N LYS A 24 60.90 45.84 -37.23
CA LYS A 24 60.51 44.45 -37.46
C LYS A 24 59.97 43.76 -36.20
N PHE A 25 60.45 44.15 -35.02
CA PHE A 25 59.91 43.64 -33.76
C PHE A 25 58.55 44.26 -33.43
N ASN A 26 58.34 45.54 -33.76
CA ASN A 26 57.05 46.19 -33.57
C ASN A 26 55.97 45.69 -34.53
N SER A 27 56.29 45.40 -35.79
CA SER A 27 55.31 44.82 -36.73
C SER A 27 54.86 43.41 -36.32
N LYS A 28 55.76 42.56 -35.80
CA LYS A 28 55.40 41.24 -35.23
C LYS A 28 54.56 41.35 -33.95
N LYS A 29 54.82 42.35 -33.10
CA LYS A 29 54.04 42.62 -31.88
C LYS A 29 52.63 43.14 -32.18
N VAL A 30 52.45 43.89 -33.27
CA VAL A 30 51.12 44.33 -33.73
C VAL A 30 50.29 43.12 -34.17
N THR A 31 50.86 42.20 -34.96
CA THR A 31 50.15 40.96 -35.36
C THR A 31 49.79 40.03 -34.20
N LEU A 32 50.58 39.96 -33.12
CA LEU A 32 50.24 39.14 -31.94
C LEU A 32 49.10 39.75 -31.12
N LYS A 33 49.06 41.09 -30.99
CA LYS A 33 47.95 41.78 -30.32
C LYS A 33 46.64 41.59 -31.08
N ASP A 34 46.68 41.69 -32.41
CA ASP A 34 45.51 41.45 -33.26
C ASP A 34 45.01 40.00 -33.14
N GLN A 35 45.93 39.01 -33.06
CA GLN A 35 45.55 37.62 -32.80
C GLN A 35 44.91 37.41 -31.42
N LEU A 36 45.38 38.14 -30.41
CA LEU A 36 44.83 38.04 -29.05
C LEU A 36 43.40 38.61 -28.99
N VAL A 37 43.19 39.76 -29.64
CA VAL A 37 41.85 40.36 -29.78
C VAL A 37 40.90 39.43 -30.54
N GLU A 38 41.36 38.78 -31.62
CA GLU A 38 40.54 37.81 -32.36
C GLU A 38 40.22 36.57 -31.51
N LYS A 39 41.16 36.07 -30.70
CA LYS A 39 40.92 34.94 -29.78
C LYS A 39 39.96 35.31 -28.64
N GLU A 40 40.07 36.51 -28.09
CA GLU A 40 39.12 37.02 -27.11
C GLU A 40 37.72 37.15 -27.71
N LYS A 41 37.61 37.64 -28.94
CA LYS A 41 36.35 37.68 -29.69
C LYS A 41 35.77 36.28 -29.90
N GLN A 42 36.58 35.30 -30.29
CA GLN A 42 36.15 33.90 -30.42
C GLN A 42 35.69 33.30 -29.09
N MET A 43 36.36 33.59 -27.97
CA MET A 43 35.93 33.12 -26.65
C MET A 43 34.61 33.76 -26.23
N ALA A 44 34.42 35.06 -26.47
CA ALA A 44 33.17 35.75 -26.19
C ALA A 44 32.01 35.18 -27.01
N GLU A 45 32.23 34.92 -28.30
CA GLU A 45 31.23 34.28 -29.18
C GLU A 45 30.89 32.86 -28.71
N MET A 46 31.89 32.05 -28.35
CA MET A 46 31.67 30.70 -27.83
C MET A 46 30.92 30.71 -26.49
N GLN A 47 31.25 31.64 -25.59
CA GLN A 47 30.57 31.79 -24.31
C GLN A 47 29.11 32.25 -24.48
N ALA A 48 28.84 33.15 -25.44
CA ALA A 48 27.48 33.55 -25.80
C ALA A 48 26.68 32.36 -26.36
N LEU A 49 27.29 31.52 -27.19
CA LEU A 49 26.66 30.32 -27.73
C LEU A 49 26.28 29.33 -26.61
N LEU A 50 27.18 29.08 -25.66
CA LEU A 50 26.92 28.20 -24.50
C LEU A 50 25.76 28.70 -23.64
N LEU A 51 25.70 30.01 -23.35
CA LEU A 51 24.59 30.61 -22.61
C LEU A 51 23.26 30.50 -23.37
N SER A 52 23.29 30.70 -24.69
CA SER A 52 22.09 30.54 -25.52
C SER A 52 21.55 29.10 -25.50
N MET A 53 22.45 28.11 -25.54
CA MET A 53 22.09 26.69 -25.49
C MET A 53 21.53 26.31 -24.11
N GLN A 54 22.13 26.80 -23.03
CA GLN A 54 21.62 26.58 -21.67
C GLN A 54 20.23 27.21 -21.47
N ALA A 55 19.99 28.39 -22.04
CA ALA A 55 18.67 29.03 -22.04
C ALA A 55 17.63 28.22 -22.84
N GLN A 56 18.01 27.58 -23.95
CA GLN A 56 17.11 26.69 -24.69
C GLN A 56 16.78 25.43 -23.89
N LEU A 57 17.77 24.79 -23.26
CA LEU A 57 17.56 23.60 -22.42
C LEU A 57 16.61 23.88 -21.25
N THR A 58 16.75 25.03 -20.59
CA THR A 58 15.84 25.39 -19.50
C THR A 58 14.42 25.71 -19.99
N LYS A 59 14.27 26.33 -21.17
CA LYS A 59 12.97 26.56 -21.81
C LYS A 59 12.28 25.25 -22.20
N THR A 60 12.99 24.30 -22.80
CA THR A 60 12.43 22.99 -23.19
C THR A 60 12.06 22.17 -21.96
N GLN A 61 12.89 22.16 -20.91
CA GLN A 61 12.54 21.50 -19.64
C GLN A 61 11.28 22.08 -19.00
N LYS A 62 11.11 23.40 -19.01
CA LYS A 62 9.89 24.05 -18.49
C LYS A 62 8.66 23.68 -19.33
N LYS A 63 8.78 23.68 -20.66
CA LYS A 63 7.68 23.26 -21.56
C LYS A 63 7.28 21.80 -21.33
N LEU A 64 8.26 20.88 -21.26
CA LEU A 64 8.00 19.47 -20.96
C LEU A 64 7.30 19.27 -19.60
N LYS A 65 7.71 20.00 -18.56
CA LYS A 65 7.04 19.96 -17.26
C LYS A 65 5.60 20.47 -17.33
N PHE A 66 5.31 21.46 -18.19
CA PHE A 66 3.97 22.01 -18.36
C PHE A 66 3.08 21.11 -19.23
N GLU A 67 3.60 20.55 -20.32
CA GLU A 67 2.91 19.58 -21.16
C GLU A 67 2.59 18.30 -20.38
N LYS A 68 3.53 17.76 -19.60
CA LYS A 68 3.27 16.63 -18.70
C LYS A 68 2.20 16.92 -17.64
N LYS A 69 2.02 18.19 -17.23
CA LYS A 69 0.94 18.60 -16.35
C LYS A 69 -0.39 18.67 -17.09
N LYS A 70 -0.42 19.24 -18.30
CA LYS A 70 -1.62 19.36 -19.13
C LYS A 70 -2.15 18.01 -19.63
N GLN A 71 -1.25 17.13 -20.06
CA GLN A 71 -1.63 15.83 -20.63
C GLN A 71 -2.21 14.86 -19.59
N LYS A 72 -2.06 15.15 -18.29
CA LYS A 72 -2.67 14.37 -17.20
C LYS A 72 -4.12 14.78 -16.89
N VAL A 73 -4.69 15.80 -17.52
CA VAL A 73 -5.92 16.46 -17.03
C VAL A 73 -7.20 16.01 -17.75
N ASP A 74 -7.19 15.57 -19.01
CA ASP A 74 -8.44 15.56 -19.80
C ASP A 74 -8.84 14.23 -20.48
N THR A 75 -8.29 13.08 -20.09
CA THR A 75 -8.99 11.82 -20.42
C THR A 75 -9.97 11.52 -19.29
N PRO A 76 -11.30 11.54 -19.53
CA PRO A 76 -12.26 11.10 -18.53
C PRO A 76 -11.96 9.62 -18.28
N VAL A 77 -11.25 9.35 -17.18
CA VAL A 77 -10.94 7.98 -16.76
C VAL A 77 -12.29 7.33 -16.50
N MET A 78 -12.71 6.40 -17.35
CA MET A 78 -13.89 5.59 -17.10
C MET A 78 -13.67 4.85 -15.79
N LEU A 79 -14.32 5.34 -14.73
CA LEU A 79 -14.19 4.77 -13.39
C LEU A 79 -15.01 3.49 -13.33
N ILE A 80 -14.37 2.40 -12.91
CA ILE A 80 -15.03 1.10 -12.75
C ILE A 80 -15.95 1.19 -11.53
N PRO A 81 -17.28 1.05 -11.69
CA PRO A 81 -18.21 1.07 -10.57
C PRO A 81 -18.02 -0.14 -9.66
N LYS A 82 -18.47 -0.03 -8.40
CA LYS A 82 -18.47 -1.15 -7.46
C LYS A 82 -19.54 -2.17 -7.91
N PRO A 83 -19.24 -3.49 -7.94
CA PRO A 83 -20.26 -4.52 -8.13
C PRO A 83 -21.30 -4.51 -7.01
N ALA A 84 -22.48 -5.07 -7.28
CA ALA A 84 -23.50 -5.29 -6.24
C ALA A 84 -23.02 -6.34 -5.22
N GLY A 85 -23.45 -6.21 -3.96
CA GLY A 85 -23.11 -7.13 -2.88
C GLY A 85 -21.83 -6.78 -2.10
N GLN A 86 -21.36 -7.76 -1.31
CA GLN A 86 -20.18 -7.66 -0.45
C GLN A 86 -19.03 -8.55 -0.97
N ALA A 87 -17.81 -8.03 -0.90
CA ALA A 87 -16.62 -8.81 -1.26
C ALA A 87 -16.47 -10.04 -0.33
N GLY A 88 -16.38 -11.23 -0.92
CA GLY A 88 -16.15 -12.50 -0.23
C GLY A 88 -17.39 -13.25 0.27
N ARG A 89 -18.62 -12.74 0.06
CA ARG A 89 -19.86 -13.44 0.42
C ARG A 89 -20.54 -14.02 -0.83
N LEU A 90 -19.96 -15.03 -1.48
CA LEU A 90 -20.47 -15.52 -2.76
C LEU A 90 -21.90 -16.10 -2.67
N LYS A 91 -22.22 -16.80 -1.57
CA LYS A 91 -23.54 -17.41 -1.33
C LYS A 91 -24.67 -16.36 -1.22
N GLU A 92 -24.40 -15.19 -0.62
CA GLU A 92 -25.38 -14.11 -0.39
C GLU A 92 -25.43 -13.07 -1.53
N GLY A 93 -24.98 -13.43 -2.74
CA GLY A 93 -24.94 -12.49 -3.87
C GLY A 93 -23.83 -11.45 -3.79
N GLY A 94 -22.77 -11.73 -3.01
CA GLY A 94 -21.52 -10.99 -3.04
C GLY A 94 -20.66 -11.30 -4.27
N TYR A 95 -19.42 -10.83 -4.24
CA TYR A 95 -18.49 -11.00 -5.36
C TYR A 95 -17.07 -11.36 -4.90
N ASN A 96 -16.31 -11.97 -5.80
CA ASN A 96 -14.88 -12.17 -5.63
C ASN A 96 -14.14 -10.87 -5.96
N LEU A 97 -13.41 -10.30 -5.00
CA LEU A 97 -12.69 -9.03 -5.16
C LEU A 97 -11.64 -9.09 -6.29
N GLN A 98 -10.93 -10.21 -6.43
CA GLN A 98 -9.89 -10.39 -7.44
C GLN A 98 -10.50 -10.43 -8.86
N SER A 99 -11.61 -11.16 -9.04
CA SER A 99 -12.33 -11.21 -10.31
C SER A 99 -12.96 -9.85 -10.67
N ALA A 100 -13.58 -9.16 -9.69
CA ALA A 100 -14.14 -7.83 -9.90
C ALA A 100 -13.10 -6.75 -10.27
N MET A 101 -11.84 -6.95 -9.93
CA MET A 101 -10.72 -6.10 -10.34
C MET A 101 -10.13 -6.48 -11.71
N GLY A 102 -10.59 -7.58 -12.32
CA GLY A 102 -10.05 -8.11 -13.57
C GLY A 102 -8.66 -8.73 -13.40
N LEU A 103 -8.37 -9.27 -12.21
CA LEU A 103 -7.06 -9.85 -11.86
C LEU A 103 -7.16 -11.37 -11.57
N GLU A 104 -8.18 -12.04 -12.10
CA GLU A 104 -8.43 -13.46 -11.86
C GLU A 104 -7.24 -14.33 -12.30
N ASP A 105 -6.64 -14.03 -13.45
CA ASP A 105 -5.47 -14.73 -13.98
C ASP A 105 -4.15 -14.28 -13.30
N ASP A 106 -4.12 -13.10 -12.69
CA ASP A 106 -2.92 -12.43 -12.17
C ASP A 106 -2.86 -12.41 -10.63
N GLY A 107 -2.94 -13.58 -10.01
CA GLY A 107 -2.95 -13.70 -8.54
C GLY A 107 -1.72 -13.11 -7.84
N THR A 108 -0.55 -13.15 -8.47
CA THR A 108 0.69 -12.54 -7.93
C THR A 108 0.56 -11.02 -7.82
N LYS A 109 0.00 -10.38 -8.85
CA LYS A 109 -0.22 -8.93 -8.90
C LYS A 109 -1.28 -8.50 -7.88
N TYR A 110 -2.36 -9.27 -7.76
CA TYR A 110 -3.37 -9.05 -6.74
C TYR A 110 -2.76 -9.09 -5.33
N ASN A 111 -1.94 -10.10 -5.03
CA ASN A 111 -1.26 -10.23 -3.74
C ASN A 111 -0.26 -9.10 -3.47
N GLU A 112 0.44 -8.61 -4.50
CA GLU A 112 1.32 -7.44 -4.38
C GLU A 112 0.53 -6.18 -4.00
N LEU A 113 -0.58 -5.90 -4.71
CA LEU A 113 -1.46 -4.76 -4.42
C LEU A 113 -2.02 -4.87 -3.00
N LEU A 114 -2.51 -6.05 -2.63
CA LEU A 114 -3.06 -6.32 -1.30
C LEU A 114 -2.00 -6.09 -0.21
N GLY A 115 -0.78 -6.58 -0.41
CA GLY A 115 0.36 -6.35 0.49
C GLY A 115 0.71 -4.87 0.63
N ALA A 116 0.73 -4.14 -0.48
CA ALA A 116 1.02 -2.72 -0.48
C ALA A 116 -0.04 -1.87 0.23
N VAL A 117 -1.32 -2.20 0.05
CA VAL A 117 -2.43 -1.57 0.77
C VAL A 117 -2.31 -1.82 2.26
N ARG A 118 -2.02 -3.07 2.67
CA ARG A 118 -1.80 -3.42 4.10
C ARG A 118 -0.66 -2.62 4.73
N ILE A 119 0.50 -2.58 4.07
CA ILE A 119 1.66 -1.82 4.57
C ILE A 119 1.30 -0.33 4.70
N THR A 120 0.60 0.22 3.72
CA THR A 120 0.21 1.64 3.73
C THR A 120 -0.85 1.93 4.81
N ALA A 121 -1.80 1.01 5.04
CA ALA A 121 -2.78 1.12 6.12
C ALA A 121 -2.10 1.18 7.50
N ILE A 122 -1.15 0.27 7.76
CA ILE A 122 -0.36 0.25 9.00
C ILE A 122 0.46 1.55 9.15
N GLN A 123 1.08 2.03 8.08
CA GLN A 123 1.85 3.28 8.08
C GLN A 123 1.02 4.51 8.47
N HIS A 124 -0.28 4.49 8.19
CA HIS A 124 -1.22 5.56 8.54
C HIS A 124 -1.99 5.30 9.84
N GLY A 125 -1.63 4.26 10.60
CA GLY A 125 -2.16 4.01 11.93
C GLY A 125 -3.46 3.20 11.99
N ILE A 126 -3.85 2.54 10.90
CA ILE A 126 -4.97 1.58 10.94
C ILE A 126 -4.48 0.33 11.67
N GLN A 127 -5.03 0.05 12.84
CA GLN A 127 -4.63 -1.10 13.64
C GLN A 127 -5.45 -2.34 13.28
N PRO A 128 -4.86 -3.55 13.42
CA PRO A 128 -5.62 -4.77 13.33
C PRO A 128 -6.56 -4.90 14.54
N GLY A 129 -7.87 -4.87 14.30
CA GLY A 129 -8.90 -4.94 15.33
C GLY A 129 -9.89 -3.78 15.28
N ASP A 130 -9.51 -2.65 14.67
CA ASP A 130 -10.41 -1.51 14.49
C ASP A 130 -11.58 -1.89 13.57
N THR A 131 -12.80 -1.49 13.91
CA THR A 131 -13.95 -1.67 13.01
C THR A 131 -13.88 -0.64 11.88
N MET A 132 -14.28 -1.01 10.67
CA MET A 132 -14.29 -0.08 9.53
C MET A 132 -15.17 1.17 9.76
N LEU A 133 -16.19 1.05 10.61
CA LEU A 133 -17.05 2.14 11.05
C LEU A 133 -16.35 3.08 12.05
N SER A 134 -15.42 2.57 12.87
CA SER A 134 -14.70 3.39 13.87
C SER A 134 -13.49 4.12 13.27
N MET A 135 -13.09 3.81 12.04
CA MET A 135 -11.97 4.47 11.37
C MET A 135 -12.35 5.87 10.91
N HIS A 136 -11.56 6.87 11.31
CA HIS A 136 -11.73 8.24 10.85
C HIS A 136 -11.58 8.34 9.32
N GLU A 137 -12.53 8.99 8.65
CA GLU A 137 -12.54 9.11 7.18
C GLU A 137 -11.28 9.78 6.63
N GLU A 138 -10.73 10.76 7.35
CA GLU A 138 -9.45 11.40 7.01
C GLU A 138 -8.28 10.42 6.94
N THR A 139 -8.24 9.43 7.83
CA THR A 139 -7.17 8.42 7.85
C THR A 139 -7.29 7.53 6.62
N LEU A 140 -8.52 7.10 6.28
CA LEU A 140 -8.79 6.35 5.05
C LEU A 140 -8.43 7.18 3.81
N ALA A 141 -8.76 8.46 3.78
CA ALA A 141 -8.43 9.35 2.67
C ALA A 141 -6.90 9.49 2.47
N LYS A 142 -6.12 9.54 3.55
CA LYS A 142 -4.65 9.54 3.49
C LYS A 142 -4.13 8.23 2.89
N VAL A 143 -4.66 7.09 3.32
CA VAL A 143 -4.30 5.78 2.76
C VAL A 143 -4.65 5.70 1.28
N PHE A 144 -5.87 6.08 0.88
CA PHE A 144 -6.29 6.07 -0.53
C PHE A 144 -5.39 6.95 -1.39
N LYS A 145 -5.03 8.16 -0.93
CA LYS A 145 -4.12 9.05 -1.64
C LYS A 145 -2.71 8.45 -1.78
N ALA A 146 -2.18 7.85 -0.72
CA ALA A 146 -0.87 7.22 -0.73
C ALA A 146 -0.82 5.99 -1.64
N VAL A 147 -1.86 5.16 -1.61
CA VAL A 147 -2.00 3.97 -2.45
C VAL A 147 -2.14 4.36 -3.92
N ARG A 148 -2.98 5.33 -4.27
CA ARG A 148 -3.12 5.84 -5.66
C ARG A 148 -1.81 6.37 -6.22
N LEU A 149 -0.98 6.99 -5.38
CA LEU A 149 0.31 7.53 -5.80
C LEU A 149 1.31 6.40 -6.13
N LYS A 150 1.31 5.33 -5.33
CA LYS A 150 2.18 4.16 -5.53
C LYS A 150 1.68 3.24 -6.67
N TYR A 151 0.38 3.01 -6.74
CA TYR A 151 -0.28 2.10 -7.67
C TYR A 151 -1.40 2.81 -8.42
N PRO A 152 -1.10 3.47 -9.56
CA PRO A 152 -2.09 4.19 -10.35
C PRO A 152 -3.24 3.31 -10.88
N GLU A 153 -3.06 1.99 -10.93
CA GLU A 153 -4.10 1.05 -11.35
C GLU A 153 -5.31 1.06 -10.40
N LEU A 154 -5.07 1.25 -9.10
CA LEU A 154 -6.14 1.35 -8.10
C LEU A 154 -6.94 2.66 -8.22
N ALA A 155 -6.42 3.68 -8.90
CA ALA A 155 -7.13 4.93 -9.14
C ALA A 155 -8.27 4.81 -10.16
N LYS A 156 -8.36 3.69 -10.89
CA LYS A 156 -9.41 3.42 -11.88
C LYS A 156 -10.75 3.04 -11.23
N PHE A 157 -10.75 2.65 -9.96
CA PHE A 157 -11.95 2.20 -9.25
C PHE A 157 -12.70 3.38 -8.63
N LYS A 158 -14.01 3.48 -8.89
CA LYS A 158 -14.86 4.57 -8.42
C LYS A 158 -14.86 4.62 -6.88
N HIS A 159 -14.66 5.79 -6.28
CA HIS A 159 -14.62 5.98 -4.82
C HIS A 159 -13.65 5.06 -4.05
N ASP A 160 -12.59 4.56 -4.71
CA ASP A 160 -11.61 3.65 -4.10
C ASP A 160 -12.22 2.37 -3.53
N TRP A 161 -13.33 1.87 -4.11
CA TRP A 161 -14.04 0.71 -3.56
C TRP A 161 -13.12 -0.51 -3.40
N ALA A 162 -12.22 -0.76 -4.37
CA ALA A 162 -11.27 -1.86 -4.32
C ALA A 162 -10.29 -1.73 -3.14
N THR A 163 -9.68 -0.55 -2.97
CA THR A 163 -8.77 -0.28 -1.85
C THR A 163 -9.50 -0.39 -0.51
N ARG A 164 -10.74 0.11 -0.43
CA ARG A 164 -11.57 0.01 0.77
C ARG A 164 -11.83 -1.45 1.14
N ASP A 165 -12.23 -2.29 0.17
CA ASP A 165 -12.50 -3.71 0.43
C ASP A 165 -11.24 -4.49 0.82
N MET A 166 -10.07 -4.16 0.23
CA MET A 166 -8.79 -4.72 0.66
C MET A 166 -8.47 -4.40 2.13
N ILE A 167 -8.75 -3.17 2.59
CA ILE A 167 -8.58 -2.78 3.99
C ILE A 167 -9.57 -3.54 4.87
N LYS A 168 -10.85 -3.64 4.46
CA LYS A 168 -11.87 -4.44 5.16
C LYS A 168 -11.41 -5.88 5.38
N GLN A 169 -10.93 -6.54 4.32
CA GLN A 169 -10.40 -7.90 4.39
C GLN A 169 -9.21 -8.02 5.34
N TYR A 170 -8.26 -7.07 5.28
CA TYR A 170 -7.10 -7.07 6.17
C TYR A 170 -7.51 -7.04 7.65
N VAL A 171 -8.41 -6.13 7.99
CA VAL A 171 -8.90 -5.93 9.36
C VAL A 171 -9.69 -7.15 9.84
N LYS A 172 -10.62 -7.67 9.01
CA LYS A 172 -11.41 -8.87 9.33
C LYS A 172 -10.49 -10.07 9.60
N ASN A 173 -9.54 -10.33 8.70
CA ASN A 173 -8.64 -11.48 8.82
C ASN A 173 -7.75 -11.38 10.06
N LYS A 174 -7.31 -10.17 10.40
CA LYS A 174 -6.51 -9.95 11.61
C LYS A 174 -7.31 -10.12 12.88
N ARG A 175 -8.55 -9.64 12.93
CA ARG A 175 -9.47 -9.88 14.04
C ARG A 175 -9.71 -11.38 14.23
N TYR A 176 -10.00 -12.09 13.15
CA TYR A 176 -10.18 -13.55 13.19
C TYR A 176 -8.91 -14.27 13.67
N SER A 177 -7.73 -13.88 13.16
CA SER A 177 -6.45 -14.45 13.60
C SER A 177 -6.17 -14.26 15.10
N ALA A 178 -6.63 -13.16 15.69
CA ALA A 178 -6.48 -12.90 17.12
C ALA A 178 -7.43 -13.78 17.99
N ILE A 179 -8.62 -14.09 17.46
CA ILE A 179 -9.66 -14.87 18.16
C ILE A 179 -9.47 -16.38 17.97
N LYS A 180 -8.91 -16.80 16.83
CA LYS A 180 -8.67 -18.21 16.47
C LYS A 180 -8.01 -19.06 17.57
N PRO A 181 -6.88 -18.66 18.20
CA PRO A 181 -6.24 -19.49 19.22
C PRO A 181 -7.13 -19.67 20.46
N GLU A 182 -7.93 -18.66 20.82
CA GLU A 182 -8.87 -18.77 21.93
C GLU A 182 -10.02 -19.73 21.60
N ARG A 183 -10.56 -19.67 20.38
CA ARG A 183 -11.58 -20.61 19.90
C ARG A 183 -11.06 -22.05 19.88
N GLU A 184 -9.85 -22.26 19.39
CA GLU A 184 -9.21 -23.59 19.38
C GLU A 184 -9.02 -24.12 20.81
N ARG A 185 -8.58 -23.28 21.75
CA ARG A 185 -8.46 -23.65 23.17
C ARG A 185 -9.80 -24.08 23.77
N ARG A 186 -10.87 -23.30 23.53
CA ARG A 186 -12.22 -23.62 24.01
C ARG A 186 -12.76 -24.92 23.40
N ARG A 187 -12.50 -25.16 22.11
CA ARG A 187 -12.87 -26.41 21.43
C ARG A 187 -12.12 -27.61 22.02
N ALA A 188 -10.81 -27.48 22.26
CA ALA A 188 -10.01 -28.53 22.89
C ALA A 188 -10.46 -28.83 24.33
N GLU A 189 -10.81 -27.81 25.13
CA GLU A 189 -11.34 -27.99 26.48
C GLU A 189 -12.70 -28.69 26.48
N LYS A 190 -13.61 -28.29 25.59
CA LYS A 190 -14.91 -28.95 25.42
C LYS A 190 -14.74 -30.42 25.01
N ALA A 191 -13.85 -30.70 24.06
CA ALA A 191 -13.54 -32.05 23.63
C ALA A 191 -12.96 -32.90 24.78
N ALA A 192 -12.02 -32.36 25.57
CA ALA A 192 -11.45 -33.06 26.72
C ALA A 192 -12.50 -33.35 27.82
N LYS A 193 -13.43 -32.40 28.08
CA LYS A 193 -14.54 -32.61 29.03
C LYS A 193 -15.54 -33.66 28.54
N ALA A 194 -15.85 -33.67 27.24
CA ALA A 194 -16.72 -34.67 26.64
C ALA A 194 -16.09 -36.08 26.70
N GLU A 195 -14.78 -36.18 26.49
CA GLU A 195 -14.04 -37.42 26.65
C GLU A 195 -14.03 -37.91 28.10
N GLU A 196 -13.74 -37.03 29.08
CA GLU A 196 -13.78 -37.38 30.50
C GLU A 196 -15.18 -37.84 30.95
N ALA A 197 -16.23 -37.15 30.50
CA ALA A 197 -17.62 -37.53 30.79
C ALA A 197 -17.95 -38.92 30.23
N SER A 198 -17.52 -39.21 28.99
CA SER A 198 -17.69 -40.52 28.36
C SER A 198 -16.95 -41.62 29.12
N GLN A 199 -15.70 -41.38 29.54
CA GLN A 199 -14.92 -42.32 30.35
C GLN A 199 -15.54 -42.57 31.73
N ARG A 200 -16.11 -41.55 32.37
CA ARG A 200 -16.83 -41.67 33.66
C ARG A 200 -18.09 -42.52 33.53
N LEU A 201 -18.89 -42.30 32.48
CA LEU A 201 -20.07 -43.10 32.19
C LEU A 201 -19.69 -44.57 31.94
N ALA A 202 -18.65 -44.82 31.14
CA ALA A 202 -18.14 -46.17 30.89
C ALA A 202 -17.67 -46.86 32.18
N SER A 203 -16.98 -46.14 33.06
CA SER A 203 -16.50 -46.69 34.35
C SER A 203 -17.64 -46.97 35.33
N ALA A 204 -18.66 -46.10 35.38
CA ALA A 204 -19.84 -46.31 36.22
C ALA A 204 -20.65 -47.53 35.79
N ALA A 205 -20.81 -47.74 34.47
CA ALA A 205 -21.48 -48.93 33.93
C ALA A 205 -20.77 -50.24 34.31
N PHE A 206 -19.44 -50.24 34.38
CA PHE A 206 -18.65 -51.42 34.74
C PHE A 206 -18.82 -51.83 36.22
N VAL A 207 -18.95 -50.88 37.15
CA VAL A 207 -19.12 -51.17 38.58
C VAL A 207 -20.55 -51.67 38.91
N GLY A 208 -21.56 -51.28 38.12
CA GLY A 208 -22.96 -51.67 38.31
C GLY A 208 -23.29 -53.15 38.04
N LEU A 209 -22.41 -53.90 37.38
CA LEU A 209 -22.64 -55.31 37.02
C LEU A 209 -22.29 -56.33 38.12
N GLY A 210 -21.72 -55.88 39.25
CA GLY A 210 -21.23 -56.77 40.32
C GLY A 210 -22.23 -57.12 41.44
N ASN A 211 -23.41 -56.50 41.51
CA ASN A 211 -24.32 -56.68 42.65
C ASN A 211 -25.81 -56.77 42.24
N THR A 212 -26.14 -57.68 41.31
CA THR A 212 -27.52 -58.15 41.12
C THR A 212 -27.75 -59.45 41.88
N GLY A 213 -27.89 -59.31 43.20
CA GLY A 213 -28.75 -60.21 43.97
C GLY A 213 -30.20 -59.95 43.58
N ALA A 214 -30.90 -61.02 43.22
CA ALA A 214 -32.26 -61.04 42.72
C ALA A 214 -33.28 -60.25 43.57
N ALA A 215 -33.97 -59.29 42.96
CA ALA A 215 -35.33 -58.92 43.33
C ALA A 215 -36.04 -58.24 42.15
N SER A 216 -36.99 -58.97 41.59
CA SER A 216 -37.98 -58.53 40.61
C SER A 216 -38.95 -57.49 41.20
N ALA A 217 -39.30 -56.47 40.42
CA ALA A 217 -40.69 -56.03 40.15
C ALA A 217 -40.74 -54.52 39.84
N GLY A 218 -41.45 -54.17 38.76
CA GLY A 218 -41.95 -52.80 38.55
C GLY A 218 -41.41 -52.10 37.32
N ARG A 219 -41.83 -52.53 36.13
CA ARG A 219 -41.66 -51.78 34.87
C ARG A 219 -42.99 -51.11 34.54
N ALA A 220 -43.05 -49.78 34.66
CA ALA A 220 -44.11 -48.96 34.09
C ALA A 220 -43.62 -47.51 33.91
N GLY A 221 -43.75 -47.00 32.69
CA GLY A 221 -43.98 -45.57 32.45
C GLY A 221 -42.85 -44.78 31.79
N GLY A 222 -43.12 -44.31 30.57
CA GLY A 222 -42.59 -43.03 30.05
C GLY A 222 -41.31 -43.12 29.24
N VAL A 223 -41.42 -43.55 27.98
CA VAL A 223 -40.50 -43.13 26.91
C VAL A 223 -41.24 -42.00 26.22
N GLU A 224 -40.78 -40.77 26.45
CA GLU A 224 -41.06 -39.64 25.58
C GLU A 224 -39.83 -39.52 24.69
N ASP A 225 -40.10 -39.66 23.39
CA ASP A 225 -39.17 -39.49 22.28
C ASP A 225 -38.69 -38.03 22.26
N ASP A 226 -37.43 -37.80 22.61
CA ASP A 226 -36.70 -36.61 22.17
C ASP A 226 -35.81 -37.06 21.01
N GLU A 227 -36.33 -36.85 19.80
CA GLU A 227 -35.63 -36.96 18.53
C GLU A 227 -34.65 -35.77 18.43
N ASP A 228 -33.46 -35.88 19.03
CA ASP A 228 -32.35 -35.02 18.66
C ASP A 228 -31.72 -35.59 17.39
N GLU A 229 -32.07 -34.96 16.28
CA GLU A 229 -31.66 -35.26 14.92
C GLU A 229 -30.13 -35.31 14.80
N ASP A 230 -29.65 -36.45 14.30
CA ASP A 230 -28.32 -36.68 13.77
C ASP A 230 -28.09 -35.77 12.56
N ASP A 231 -27.37 -34.65 12.73
CA ASP A 231 -26.68 -34.00 11.61
C ASP A 231 -25.37 -34.75 11.30
N GLU A 232 -25.50 -35.73 10.41
CA GLU A 232 -24.40 -36.36 9.68
C GLU A 232 -23.79 -35.36 8.67
N ASP A 233 -22.87 -34.51 9.11
CA ASP A 233 -21.98 -33.82 8.17
C ASP A 233 -20.81 -34.72 7.78
N GLY A 234 -20.94 -35.32 6.59
CA GLY A 234 -19.90 -36.02 5.88
C GLY A 234 -18.69 -35.11 5.63
N VAL A 235 -17.60 -35.42 6.32
CA VAL A 235 -16.27 -34.86 6.04
C VAL A 235 -15.75 -35.49 4.75
N ASP A 236 -16.12 -34.88 3.61
CA ASP A 236 -15.46 -35.07 2.33
C ASP A 236 -14.11 -34.32 2.39
N ASP A 237 -13.01 -35.08 2.36
CA ASP A 237 -11.65 -34.59 2.20
C ASP A 237 -11.51 -33.84 0.86
N ASN A 238 -11.90 -32.57 0.84
CA ASN A 238 -11.52 -31.67 -0.24
C ASN A 238 -10.98 -30.36 0.33
N GLU A 239 -9.67 -30.20 0.20
CA GLU A 239 -8.95 -28.98 0.51
C GLU A 239 -9.56 -27.77 -0.23
N ALA A 240 -9.73 -26.67 0.51
CA ALA A 240 -9.99 -25.31 0.04
C ALA A 240 -11.44 -24.96 -0.39
N ASN A 241 -12.31 -24.69 0.59
CA ASN A 241 -13.04 -23.42 0.69
C ASN A 241 -13.74 -23.33 2.05
N ASP A 242 -13.17 -22.52 2.95
CA ASP A 242 -13.71 -22.17 4.28
C ASP A 242 -14.90 -21.22 4.08
N ASP A 243 -16.07 -21.80 3.86
CA ASP A 243 -17.34 -21.14 3.58
C ASP A 243 -18.36 -21.56 4.66
N GLU A 244 -17.99 -21.31 5.92
CA GLU A 244 -18.86 -21.48 7.09
C GLU A 244 -19.67 -20.20 7.31
N ALA A 245 -20.96 -20.34 7.01
CA ALA A 245 -22.01 -19.44 7.43
C ALA A 245 -22.26 -19.70 8.92
N ASP A 246 -21.70 -18.87 9.79
CA ASP A 246 -22.26 -18.66 11.14
C ASP A 246 -23.17 -17.44 11.03
N ASP A 247 -24.44 -17.75 10.78
CA ASP A 247 -25.62 -16.90 10.91
C ASP A 247 -26.02 -16.95 12.39
N ASP A 248 -25.45 -16.06 13.19
CA ASP A 248 -25.86 -15.77 14.57
C ASP A 248 -26.11 -14.25 14.65
N GLU A 249 -27.21 -13.79 14.04
CA GLU A 249 -27.83 -12.48 14.31
C GLU A 249 -29.21 -12.71 14.96
N ASP A 250 -29.20 -13.27 16.17
CA ASP A 250 -30.26 -13.04 17.17
C ASP A 250 -29.73 -12.00 18.18
N ASP A 251 -29.68 -10.74 17.75
CA ASP A 251 -29.78 -9.60 18.67
C ASP A 251 -31.27 -9.25 18.70
N GLU A 252 -32.00 -9.89 19.63
CA GLU A 252 -33.29 -9.40 20.10
C GLU A 252 -33.02 -8.05 20.78
N ASP A 253 -33.12 -6.96 20.01
CA ASP A 253 -33.27 -5.62 20.55
C ASP A 253 -34.60 -5.61 21.33
N ASP A 254 -34.48 -5.65 22.66
CA ASP A 254 -35.50 -5.23 23.62
C ASP A 254 -35.87 -3.77 23.29
N ASP A 255 -36.87 -3.59 22.44
CA ASP A 255 -37.68 -2.38 22.36
C ASP A 255 -38.41 -2.24 23.70
N ASP A 256 -37.73 -1.61 24.68
CA ASP A 256 -38.38 -1.03 25.85
C ASP A 256 -39.31 0.08 25.35
N ASP A 257 -40.59 -0.28 25.20
CA ASP A 257 -41.76 0.59 25.22
C ASP A 257 -41.76 1.44 26.50
N ASP A 258 -41.09 2.59 26.47
CA ASP A 258 -41.43 3.72 27.33
C ASP A 258 -42.48 4.58 26.60
N ASP A 259 -43.72 4.11 26.68
CA ASP A 259 -44.93 4.92 26.64
C ASP A 259 -44.84 6.01 27.72
N ASP A 260 -44.30 7.17 27.39
CA ASP A 260 -44.63 8.41 28.09
C ASP A 260 -45.58 9.23 27.20
N ASP A 261 -46.87 8.95 27.41
CA ASP A 261 -47.98 9.87 27.25
C ASP A 261 -47.59 11.25 27.82
N ASP A 262 -47.49 12.26 26.96
CA ASP A 262 -47.81 13.63 27.36
C ASP A 262 -48.63 14.28 26.23
N ASP A 263 -49.93 14.27 26.50
CA ASP A 263 -50.96 15.17 26.01
C ASP A 263 -50.50 16.65 25.96
N ASP A 264 -51.31 17.44 25.24
CA ASP A 264 -51.40 18.91 25.20
C ASP A 264 -50.82 19.56 23.94
N ASP A 265 -51.52 20.43 23.21
CA ASP A 265 -52.87 20.97 23.33
C ASP A 265 -53.13 21.71 22.00
N HIS A 266 -54.39 21.73 21.57
CA HIS A 266 -54.84 22.43 20.39
C HIS A 266 -54.83 23.95 20.63
N GLY A 267 -54.00 24.67 19.87
CA GLY A 267 -54.06 26.13 19.79
C GLY A 267 -54.41 26.62 18.38
N ASP A 268 -55.70 26.75 18.11
CA ASP A 268 -56.33 27.56 17.06
C ASP A 268 -55.80 29.02 17.08
N ASP A 269 -55.37 29.55 15.93
CA ASP A 269 -55.78 30.86 15.35
C ASP A 269 -55.15 31.08 13.95
#